data_AF-A0A3G9J7X4-F1
#
_entry.id   AF-A0A3G9J7X4-F1
#
_cell.length_a   1.000
_cell.length_b   1.000
_cell.length_c   1.000
_cell.angle_alpha   90.00
_cell.angle_beta   90.00
_cell.angle_gamma   90.00
#
_symmetry.space_group_name_H-M   'P 1'
#
loop_
_entity.id
_entity.type
_entity.pdbx_description
1 polymer ?
#
loop_
_entity_poly.entity_id
_entity_poly.type
_entity_poly.pdbx_seq_one_letter_code
_entity_poly.pdbx_strand_id
1 'polypeptide(L)'
;MVKKMLALMTAICLSFGAVVQTYAKSYSIAYLKIKNVTYTGSAIRNMPKVYNEKGKRVPSRYFSVIYDGDTTNAGVVEVSVHGTGKYDGYATGSYVIRKRSIKQCKVSGLKSYDANQGFTNQDLAITYRGQDVSYRLYYDYSAKPGTHTLKIKGLGNFTGTLIKKYRIYATD
;
A
#
# COMPACT_ATOMS: atom_id res chain seq x y z
N MET A 1 18.61 25.25 -60.79
CA MET A 1 19.74 26.18 -60.62
C MET A 1 19.21 27.40 -59.84
N VAL A 2 19.70 27.73 -58.63
CA VAL A 2 20.89 28.59 -58.37
C VAL A 2 20.58 30.05 -58.83
N LYS A 3 20.48 31.11 -58.01
CA LYS A 3 21.34 31.57 -56.88
C LYS A 3 20.67 32.70 -56.01
N LYS A 4 20.79 32.60 -54.67
CA LYS A 4 21.22 33.62 -53.66
C LYS A 4 20.65 35.07 -53.57
N MET A 5 20.42 35.49 -52.30
CA MET A 5 20.82 36.76 -51.63
C MET A 5 20.01 38.08 -51.88
N LEU A 6 19.84 39.03 -50.93
CA LEU A 6 20.27 39.22 -49.50
C LEU A 6 19.41 40.30 -48.78
N ALA A 7 19.50 40.37 -47.43
CA ALA A 7 19.32 41.56 -46.54
C ALA A 7 17.92 41.76 -45.88
N LEU A 8 17.76 42.15 -44.60
CA LEU A 8 18.71 42.36 -43.47
C LEU A 8 17.95 42.40 -42.10
N MET A 9 18.56 41.88 -41.01
CA MET A 9 18.28 42.19 -39.55
C MET A 9 16.84 41.94 -39.02
N THR A 10 16.52 41.60 -37.76
CA THR A 10 17.23 41.29 -36.48
C THR A 10 16.24 40.48 -35.62
N ALA A 11 16.58 39.73 -34.56
CA ALA A 11 17.85 39.45 -33.88
C ALA A 11 17.88 37.96 -33.41
N ILE A 12 18.70 37.60 -32.41
CA ILE A 12 18.84 36.23 -31.89
C ILE A 12 18.28 36.11 -30.47
N CYS A 13 17.39 35.13 -30.25
CA CYS A 13 17.20 34.50 -28.94
C CYS A 13 17.23 32.98 -29.11
N LEU A 14 18.42 32.40 -28.94
CA LEU A 14 18.65 30.96 -28.98
C LEU A 14 18.76 30.42 -27.55
N SER A 15 17.77 29.64 -27.12
CA SER A 15 18.03 28.38 -26.41
C SER A 15 16.78 27.50 -26.36
N PHE A 16 16.97 26.21 -26.69
CA PHE A 16 15.98 25.14 -26.60
C PHE A 16 14.60 25.41 -27.22
N GLY A 17 14.58 25.46 -28.55
CA GLY A 17 13.40 24.95 -29.27
C GLY A 17 13.16 23.50 -28.85
N ALA A 18 12.06 23.26 -28.13
CA ALA A 18 11.61 21.91 -27.83
C ALA A 18 11.23 21.24 -29.15
N VAL A 19 12.13 20.43 -29.69
CA VAL A 19 11.79 19.48 -30.76
C VAL A 19 10.75 18.54 -30.18
N VAL A 20 9.47 18.82 -30.43
CA VAL A 20 8.41 17.85 -30.24
C VAL A 20 8.65 16.77 -31.27
N GLN A 21 9.50 15.81 -30.92
CA GLN A 21 9.80 14.69 -31.78
C GLN A 21 8.56 13.81 -31.82
N THR A 22 7.74 14.04 -32.84
CA THR A 22 6.51 13.32 -33.13
C THR A 22 6.86 11.90 -33.56
N TYR A 23 7.18 11.05 -32.58
CA TYR A 23 7.24 9.62 -32.79
C TYR A 23 5.86 9.14 -33.27
N ALA A 24 5.77 8.68 -34.51
CA ALA A 24 4.59 7.99 -34.99
C ALA A 24 4.30 6.82 -34.03
N LYS A 25 3.12 6.86 -33.39
CA LYS A 25 2.68 5.83 -32.44
C LYS A 25 2.72 4.48 -33.15
N SER A 26 3.55 3.57 -32.64
CA SER A 26 3.93 2.34 -33.33
C SER A 26 3.41 1.06 -32.64
N TYR A 27 2.93 1.21 -31.40
CA TYR A 27 2.48 0.14 -30.52
C TYR A 27 1.42 0.69 -29.56
N SER A 28 0.51 -0.15 -29.11
CA SER A 28 -0.55 0.23 -28.16
C SER A 28 -0.43 -0.57 -26.88
N ILE A 29 -0.63 0.05 -25.73
CA ILE A 29 -0.82 -0.68 -24.47
C ILE A 29 -2.10 -1.51 -24.61
N ALA A 30 -2.00 -2.80 -24.30
CA ALA A 30 -3.14 -3.72 -24.38
C ALA A 30 -3.58 -4.26 -23.02
N TYR A 31 -2.63 -4.55 -22.11
CA TYR A 31 -2.96 -5.04 -20.78
C TYR A 31 -1.87 -4.81 -19.74
N LEU A 32 -2.24 -4.91 -18.47
CA LEU A 32 -1.34 -4.87 -17.33
C LEU A 32 -1.44 -6.15 -16.48
N LYS A 33 -0.38 -6.47 -15.75
CA LYS A 33 -0.34 -7.51 -14.72
C LYS A 33 0.23 -6.91 -13.44
N ILE A 34 -0.61 -6.77 -12.43
CA ILE A 34 -0.26 -6.26 -11.10
C ILE A 34 -0.53 -7.34 -10.05
N LYS A 35 0.20 -7.31 -8.93
CA LYS A 35 0.05 -8.30 -7.85
C LYS A 35 -0.58 -7.66 -6.62
N ASN A 36 -1.38 -8.43 -5.90
CA ASN A 36 -1.84 -8.05 -4.57
C ASN A 36 -0.64 -7.93 -3.61
N VAL A 37 -0.74 -7.00 -2.68
CA VAL A 37 0.28 -6.71 -1.65
C VAL A 37 -0.32 -6.92 -0.26
N THR A 38 0.44 -6.65 0.80
CA THR A 38 -0.05 -6.74 2.18
C THR A 38 0.28 -5.44 2.91
N TYR A 39 -0.68 -4.90 3.66
CA TYR A 39 -0.59 -3.64 4.42
C TYR A 39 0.75 -3.45 5.15
N THR A 40 1.48 -2.35 4.89
CA THR A 40 2.85 -2.10 5.40
C THR A 40 2.94 -1.00 6.46
N GLY A 41 1.83 -0.34 6.81
CA GLY A 41 1.85 0.90 7.63
C GLY A 41 2.19 2.16 6.83
N SER A 42 2.20 2.09 5.50
CA SER A 42 2.53 3.21 4.61
C SER A 42 1.90 2.99 3.23
N ALA A 43 1.83 4.04 2.41
CA ALA A 43 1.34 3.94 1.04
C ALA A 43 2.15 2.94 0.19
N ILE A 44 1.45 2.15 -0.63
CA ILE A 44 2.00 1.09 -1.48
C ILE A 44 1.52 1.29 -2.93
N ARG A 45 2.11 2.25 -3.65
CA ARG A 45 1.87 2.44 -5.09
C ARG A 45 2.55 1.33 -5.90
N ASN A 46 1.87 0.18 -6.05
CA ASN A 46 2.48 -1.03 -6.61
C ASN A 46 2.61 -0.95 -8.14
N MET A 47 3.84 -1.01 -8.65
CA MET A 47 4.12 -0.84 -10.08
C MET A 47 3.63 -2.03 -10.92
N PRO A 48 2.73 -1.84 -11.90
CA PRO A 48 2.29 -2.92 -12.80
C PRO A 48 3.38 -3.36 -13.79
N LYS A 49 3.27 -4.61 -14.27
CA LYS A 49 3.95 -5.05 -15.49
C LYS A 49 3.03 -4.78 -16.69
N VAL A 50 3.38 -3.84 -17.54
CA VAL A 50 2.58 -3.43 -18.71
C VAL A 50 3.05 -4.14 -19.97
N TYR A 51 2.11 -4.49 -20.85
CA TYR A 51 2.34 -5.22 -22.10
C TYR A 51 1.59 -4.56 -23.26
N ASN A 52 2.19 -4.61 -24.45
CA ASN A 52 1.59 -4.07 -25.67
C ASN A 52 0.72 -5.11 -26.40
N GLU A 53 0.11 -4.71 -27.51
CA GLU A 53 -0.74 -5.54 -28.36
C GLU A 53 -0.08 -6.81 -28.90
N LYS A 54 1.26 -6.83 -28.98
CA LYS A 54 2.07 -7.99 -29.40
C LYS A 54 2.59 -8.82 -28.21
N GLY A 55 2.05 -8.60 -27.00
CA GLY A 55 2.45 -9.29 -25.78
C GLY A 55 3.86 -8.96 -25.28
N LYS A 56 4.54 -7.96 -25.85
CA LYS A 56 5.89 -7.53 -25.44
C LYS A 56 5.79 -6.60 -24.24
N ARG A 57 6.66 -6.81 -23.25
CA ARG A 57 6.71 -5.98 -22.03
C ARG A 57 7.13 -4.54 -22.39
N VAL A 58 6.35 -3.57 -21.92
CA VAL A 58 6.61 -2.13 -22.09
C VAL A 58 7.53 -1.65 -20.95
N PRO A 59 8.63 -0.93 -21.24
CA PRO A 59 9.44 -0.25 -20.21
C PRO A 59 8.69 0.89 -19.52
N SER A 60 8.90 1.08 -18.22
CA SER A 60 8.19 2.07 -17.39
C SER A 60 8.31 3.53 -17.84
N ARG A 61 9.36 3.89 -18.58
CA ARG A 61 9.51 5.23 -19.17
C ARG A 61 8.53 5.56 -20.31
N TYR A 62 7.80 4.55 -20.81
CA TYR A 62 6.86 4.67 -21.93
C TYR A 62 5.39 4.53 -21.51
N PHE A 63 5.09 4.65 -20.21
CA PHE A 63 3.73 4.80 -19.73
C PHE A 63 3.69 5.64 -18.45
N SER A 64 2.59 6.35 -18.24
CA SER A 64 2.23 6.88 -16.91
C SER A 64 1.40 5.84 -16.15
N VAL A 65 1.37 5.95 -14.82
CA VAL A 65 0.52 5.13 -13.94
C VAL A 65 -0.28 6.05 -13.04
N ILE A 66 -1.59 5.89 -13.04
CA ILE A 66 -2.54 6.58 -12.17
C ILE A 66 -3.09 5.53 -11.20
N TYR A 67 -3.17 5.88 -9.91
CA TYR A 67 -3.75 5.05 -8.87
C TYR A 67 -4.99 5.77 -8.34
N ASP A 68 -6.11 5.06 -8.25
CA ASP A 68 -7.36 5.56 -7.68
C ASP A 68 -7.75 4.72 -6.45
N GLY A 69 -8.25 5.40 -5.42
CA GLY A 69 -8.50 4.85 -4.08
C GLY A 69 -7.32 4.91 -3.09
N ASP A 70 -7.53 4.32 -1.91
CA ASP A 70 -6.61 4.38 -0.78
C ASP A 70 -5.41 3.42 -0.96
N THR A 71 -4.25 3.99 -1.29
CA THR A 71 -3.01 3.21 -1.48
C THR A 71 -2.32 2.77 -0.18
N THR A 72 -2.85 3.11 1.01
CA THR A 72 -2.26 2.80 2.31
C THR A 72 -3.01 1.69 3.03
N ASN A 73 -4.34 1.79 3.15
CA ASN A 73 -5.14 0.88 3.95
C ASN A 73 -5.55 -0.40 3.19
N ALA A 74 -6.05 -1.39 3.92
CA ALA A 74 -6.45 -2.67 3.34
C ALA A 74 -7.76 -2.54 2.53
N GLY A 75 -7.65 -2.60 1.21
CA GLY A 75 -8.75 -2.44 0.26
C GLY A 75 -8.36 -2.82 -1.16
N VAL A 76 -9.21 -2.47 -2.12
CA VAL A 76 -8.91 -2.52 -3.57
C VAL A 76 -8.39 -1.16 -3.99
N VAL A 77 -7.36 -1.13 -4.84
CA VAL A 77 -6.85 0.07 -5.51
C VAL A 77 -6.92 -0.16 -7.01
N GLU A 78 -7.59 0.75 -7.71
CA GLU A 78 -7.68 0.74 -9.17
C GLU A 78 -6.45 1.40 -9.78
N VAL A 79 -5.99 0.87 -10.91
CA VAL A 79 -4.77 1.32 -11.59
C VAL A 79 -5.02 1.47 -13.08
N SER A 80 -4.75 2.67 -13.59
CA SER A 80 -4.81 3.00 -15.01
C SER A 80 -3.40 3.28 -15.52
N VAL A 81 -3.07 2.76 -16.71
CA VAL A 81 -1.82 3.07 -17.40
C VAL A 81 -2.10 3.66 -18.78
N HIS A 82 -1.35 4.68 -19.18
CA HIS A 82 -1.51 5.36 -20.47
C HIS A 82 -0.17 5.40 -21.21
N GLY A 83 -0.18 5.09 -22.51
CA GLY A 83 1.03 5.04 -23.34
C GLY A 83 1.66 6.42 -23.53
N THR A 84 3.00 6.47 -23.55
CA THR A 84 3.76 7.69 -23.84
C THR A 84 4.86 7.45 -24.88
N GLY A 85 5.26 8.53 -25.57
CA GLY A 85 6.23 8.48 -26.66
C GLY A 85 5.72 7.65 -27.83
N LYS A 86 6.43 6.58 -28.18
CA LYS A 86 6.06 5.68 -29.30
C LYS A 86 4.91 4.70 -28.98
N TYR A 87 4.43 4.69 -27.73
CA TYR A 87 3.31 3.88 -27.28
C TYR A 87 2.07 4.74 -27.09
N ASP A 88 0.91 4.21 -27.46
CA ASP A 88 -0.40 4.78 -27.13
C ASP A 88 -1.29 3.78 -26.39
N GLY A 89 -2.60 3.97 -26.46
CA GLY A 89 -3.56 3.13 -25.76
C GLY A 89 -3.56 3.34 -24.26
N TYR A 90 -4.40 2.55 -23.60
CA TYR A 90 -4.52 2.51 -22.15
C TYR A 90 -4.87 1.09 -21.70
N ALA A 91 -4.59 0.77 -20.45
CA ALA A 91 -5.11 -0.43 -19.81
C ALA A 91 -5.45 -0.12 -18.35
N THR A 92 -6.44 -0.82 -17.82
CA THR A 92 -6.85 -0.74 -16.42
C THR A 92 -6.70 -2.10 -15.72
N GLY A 93 -6.76 -2.08 -14.40
CA GLY A 93 -6.81 -3.27 -13.55
C GLY A 93 -6.48 -2.89 -12.11
N SER A 94 -6.70 -3.80 -11.16
CA SER A 94 -6.58 -3.48 -9.74
C SER A 94 -5.68 -4.41 -8.97
N TYR A 95 -5.28 -3.96 -7.79
CA TYR A 95 -4.62 -4.79 -6.78
C TYR A 95 -5.26 -4.62 -5.42
N VAL A 96 -5.23 -5.69 -4.64
CA VAL A 96 -5.71 -5.70 -3.26
C VAL A 96 -4.55 -5.49 -2.31
N ILE A 97 -4.67 -4.51 -1.42
CA ILE A 97 -3.86 -4.40 -0.20
C ILE A 97 -4.48 -5.33 0.83
N ARG A 98 -3.90 -6.52 1.01
CA ARG A 98 -4.40 -7.51 1.97
C ARG A 98 -4.11 -7.08 3.41
N LYS A 99 -5.02 -7.41 4.33
CA LYS A 99 -4.83 -7.20 5.78
C LYS A 99 -3.58 -7.93 6.29
N ARG A 100 -2.83 -7.29 7.19
CA ARG A 100 -1.66 -7.87 7.86
C ARG A 100 -2.12 -8.77 9.02
N SER A 101 -1.41 -9.86 9.33
CA SER A 101 -1.73 -10.62 10.55
C SER A 101 -1.35 -9.81 11.79
N ILE A 102 -2.24 -9.73 12.79
CA ILE A 102 -1.93 -9.11 14.09
C ILE A 102 -0.77 -9.82 14.83
N LYS A 103 -0.41 -11.04 14.43
CA LYS A 103 0.82 -11.73 14.89
C LYS A 103 2.12 -11.00 14.54
N GLN A 104 2.06 -9.97 13.69
CA GLN A 104 3.21 -9.13 13.32
C GLN A 104 3.31 -7.85 14.18
N CYS A 105 2.37 -7.63 15.09
CA CYS A 105 2.34 -6.47 15.97
C CYS A 105 3.12 -6.73 17.28
N LYS A 106 3.70 -5.67 17.84
CA LYS A 106 4.18 -5.67 19.23
C LYS A 106 2.99 -5.51 20.17
N VAL A 107 3.04 -6.16 21.32
CA VAL A 107 2.01 -6.07 22.39
C VAL A 107 2.72 -5.81 23.71
N SER A 108 2.33 -4.75 24.41
CA SER A 108 2.81 -4.37 25.74
C SER A 108 1.63 -3.93 26.62
N GLY A 109 1.89 -3.68 27.91
CA GLY A 109 0.86 -3.28 28.88
C GLY A 109 0.06 -4.44 29.52
N LEU A 110 0.34 -5.69 29.14
CA LEU A 110 -0.31 -6.87 29.71
C LEU A 110 0.06 -7.04 31.19
N LYS A 111 -0.93 -7.02 32.07
CA LYS A 111 -0.79 -7.13 33.53
C LYS A 111 -1.37 -8.45 34.06
N SER A 112 -0.90 -8.87 35.23
CA SER A 112 -1.58 -9.84 36.08
C SER A 112 -2.24 -9.09 37.24
N TYR A 113 -3.22 -9.69 37.90
CA TYR A 113 -4.03 -9.05 38.94
C TYR A 113 -4.01 -9.85 40.25
N ASP A 114 -4.20 -9.16 41.37
CA ASP A 114 -4.62 -9.75 42.64
C ASP A 114 -6.15 -9.94 42.61
N ALA A 115 -6.68 -11.05 43.16
CA ALA A 115 -8.11 -11.28 43.23
C ALA A 115 -8.84 -10.22 44.10
N ASN A 116 -8.20 -9.65 45.13
CA ASN A 116 -8.76 -8.58 45.97
C ASN A 116 -8.95 -7.25 45.22
N GLN A 117 -8.15 -6.98 44.18
CA GLN A 117 -8.26 -5.74 43.39
C GLN A 117 -9.42 -5.77 42.38
N GLY A 118 -10.05 -6.92 42.19
CA GLY A 118 -11.06 -7.13 41.16
C GLY A 118 -10.47 -7.17 39.75
N PHE A 119 -11.24 -7.72 38.82
CA PHE A 119 -10.84 -7.75 37.42
C PHE A 119 -11.13 -6.40 36.73
N THR A 120 -10.11 -5.84 36.09
CA THR A 120 -10.23 -4.68 35.21
C THR A 120 -9.84 -5.05 33.78
N ASN A 121 -10.37 -4.33 32.79
CA ASN A 121 -9.94 -4.52 31.40
C ASN A 121 -8.45 -4.18 31.26
N GLN A 122 -7.74 -4.97 30.45
CA GLN A 122 -6.35 -4.76 30.10
C GLN A 122 -6.22 -3.56 29.16
N ASP A 123 -5.45 -2.58 29.58
CA ASP A 123 -5.00 -1.48 28.73
C ASP A 123 -3.72 -1.92 27.98
N LEU A 124 -3.87 -2.30 26.71
CA LEU A 124 -2.77 -2.83 25.89
C LEU A 124 -2.34 -1.83 24.82
N ALA A 125 -1.06 -1.47 24.85
CA ALA A 125 -0.43 -0.82 23.72
C ALA A 125 -0.07 -1.88 22.67
N ILE A 126 -0.73 -1.82 21.50
CA ILE A 126 -0.50 -2.73 20.38
C ILE A 126 -0.10 -1.92 19.16
N THR A 127 1.13 -2.14 18.68
CA THR A 127 1.71 -1.33 17.59
C THR A 127 2.26 -2.17 16.45
N TYR A 128 2.19 -1.64 15.24
CA TYR A 128 2.87 -2.16 14.07
C TYR A 128 3.74 -1.06 13.48
N ARG A 129 5.07 -1.27 13.45
CA ARG A 129 6.06 -0.27 12.99
C ARG A 129 5.92 1.10 13.66
N GLY A 130 5.49 1.14 14.92
CA GLY A 130 5.31 2.37 15.70
C GLY A 130 3.94 3.05 15.53
N GLN A 131 3.06 2.54 14.67
CA GLN A 131 1.67 3.00 14.57
C GLN A 131 0.75 2.12 15.43
N ASP A 132 -0.26 2.74 16.04
CA ASP A 132 -1.28 2.02 16.83
C ASP A 132 -2.15 1.11 15.96
N VAL A 133 -2.60 0.01 16.59
CA VAL A 133 -3.38 -1.03 15.93
C VAL A 133 -4.75 -1.12 16.59
N SER A 134 -5.82 -0.94 15.82
CA SER A 134 -7.18 -1.20 16.32
C SER A 134 -7.37 -2.70 16.56
N TYR A 135 -7.84 -3.07 17.75
CA TYR A 135 -8.12 -4.45 18.15
C TYR A 135 -9.42 -4.56 18.95
N ARG A 136 -9.87 -5.80 19.18
CA ARG A 136 -10.90 -6.12 20.19
C ARG A 136 -10.42 -7.24 21.11
N LEU A 137 -10.62 -7.05 22.40
CA LEU A 137 -10.29 -8.02 23.43
C LEU A 137 -11.48 -8.94 23.71
N TYR A 138 -11.18 -10.21 23.96
CA TYR A 138 -12.13 -11.21 24.42
C TYR A 138 -11.46 -11.99 25.55
N TYR A 139 -12.06 -11.93 26.73
CA TYR A 139 -11.57 -12.60 27.92
C TYR A 139 -12.22 -13.96 28.08
N ASP A 140 -11.40 -14.94 28.41
CA ASP A 140 -11.82 -16.15 29.12
C ASP A 140 -11.55 -15.86 30.60
N TYR A 141 -12.54 -15.29 31.29
CA TYR A 141 -12.41 -14.76 32.65
C TYR A 141 -13.20 -15.60 33.66
N SER A 142 -12.56 -15.85 34.79
CA SER A 142 -13.19 -16.32 36.02
C SER A 142 -12.55 -15.59 37.19
N ALA A 143 -13.34 -15.23 38.20
CA ALA A 143 -12.86 -14.56 39.41
C ALA A 143 -11.92 -15.45 40.27
N LYS A 144 -11.77 -16.73 39.91
CA LYS A 144 -10.88 -17.66 40.61
C LYS A 144 -9.41 -17.37 40.28
N PRO A 145 -8.50 -17.43 41.28
CA PRO A 145 -7.06 -17.47 41.05
C PRO A 145 -6.66 -18.53 40.03
N GLY A 146 -5.71 -18.21 39.17
CA GLY A 146 -5.29 -19.09 38.08
C GLY A 146 -4.70 -18.36 36.87
N THR A 147 -4.41 -19.13 35.83
CA THR A 147 -3.91 -18.60 34.54
C THR A 147 -5.05 -18.53 33.55
N HIS A 148 -5.38 -17.31 33.11
CA HIS A 148 -6.53 -17.00 32.27
C HIS A 148 -6.09 -16.60 30.85
N THR A 149 -7.01 -16.73 29.88
CA THR A 149 -6.70 -16.51 28.46
C THR A 149 -7.29 -15.21 27.95
N LEU A 150 -6.45 -14.41 27.28
CA LEU A 150 -6.85 -13.20 26.56
C LEU A 150 -6.69 -13.42 25.05
N LYS A 151 -7.79 -13.31 24.31
CA LYS A 151 -7.81 -13.34 22.84
C LYS A 151 -7.88 -11.90 22.32
N ILE A 152 -6.91 -11.51 21.49
CA ILE A 152 -6.78 -10.17 20.92
C ILE A 152 -7.02 -10.28 19.41
N LYS A 153 -8.19 -9.83 18.93
CA LYS A 153 -8.57 -9.89 17.51
C LYS A 153 -8.19 -8.58 16.81
N GLY A 154 -7.44 -8.67 15.70
CA GLY A 154 -7.10 -7.49 14.89
C GLY A 154 -8.31 -6.94 14.12
N LEU A 155 -8.39 -5.62 14.03
CA LEU A 155 -9.42 -4.88 13.28
C LEU A 155 -8.79 -4.02 12.17
N GLY A 156 -9.63 -3.36 11.36
CA GLY A 156 -9.17 -2.46 10.29
C GLY A 156 -8.22 -3.16 9.32
N ASN A 157 -6.98 -2.68 9.25
CA ASN A 157 -5.90 -3.22 8.41
C ASN A 157 -5.35 -4.58 8.87
N PHE A 158 -5.81 -5.11 10.01
CA PHE A 158 -5.30 -6.34 10.61
C PHE A 158 -6.32 -7.47 10.59
N THR A 159 -5.80 -8.70 10.61
CA THR A 159 -6.57 -9.95 10.62
C THR A 159 -5.98 -10.97 11.60
N GLY A 160 -6.79 -11.96 11.97
CA GLY A 160 -6.44 -13.02 12.91
C GLY A 160 -6.49 -12.58 14.38
N THR A 161 -6.05 -13.49 15.23
CA THR A 161 -6.12 -13.36 16.69
C THR A 161 -4.77 -13.72 17.31
N LEU A 162 -4.30 -12.89 18.24
CA LEU A 162 -3.24 -13.24 19.19
C LEU A 162 -3.87 -13.86 20.44
N ILE A 163 -3.19 -14.85 21.02
CA ILE A 163 -3.56 -15.43 22.31
C ILE A 163 -2.45 -15.07 23.30
N LYS A 164 -2.84 -14.47 24.42
CA LYS A 164 -1.97 -14.15 25.56
C LYS A 164 -2.55 -14.79 26.81
N LYS A 165 -1.69 -14.98 27.81
CA LYS A 165 -2.08 -15.48 29.13
C LYS A 165 -1.77 -14.41 30.17
N TYR A 166 -2.67 -14.21 31.11
CA TYR A 166 -2.47 -13.39 32.29
C TYR A 166 -2.78 -14.22 33.53
N ARG A 167 -2.32 -13.80 34.71
CA ARG A 167 -2.57 -14.51 35.96
C ARG A 167 -3.47 -13.67 36.87
N ILE A 168 -4.36 -14.35 37.57
CA ILE A 168 -4.99 -13.84 38.79
C ILE A 168 -4.32 -14.59 39.94
N TYR A 169 -3.68 -13.87 40.85
CA TYR A 169 -3.05 -14.45 42.02
C TYR A 169 -4.11 -14.78 43.08
N ALA A 170 -3.80 -15.76 43.93
CA ALA A 170 -4.58 -15.99 45.13
C ALA A 170 -4.28 -14.88 46.13
N THR A 171 -5.24 -14.61 46.99
CA THR A 171 -5.03 -13.80 48.20
C THR A 171 -4.32 -14.67 49.22
N ASP A 172 -3.31 -14.11 49.89
CA ASP A 172 -2.78 -14.68 51.14
C ASP A 172 -3.79 -14.48 52.29
#